data_AF-A0ABD3X606-F1
#
_entry.id   AF-A0ABD3X606-F1
#
_cell.length_a   1.000
_cell.length_b   1.000
_cell.length_c   1.000
_cell.angle_alpha   90.00
_cell.angle_beta   90.00
_cell.angle_gamma   90.00
#
_symmetry.space_group_name_H-M   'P 1'
#
loop_
_entity.id
_entity.type
_entity.pdbx_description
1 polymer ?
#
loop_
_entity_poly.entity_id
_entity_poly.type
_entity_poly.pdbx_seq_one_letter_code
_entity_poly.pdbx_strand_id
1 'polypeptide(L)'
;MITGGLYEIDTHIPSWSEIEANNSALQLGGKYRPHDCTARNRVAIIVPYRDREMHMKLFLQNIHPFLQRQQLDYAIFLVELAPDKMFNRAMLMNIGFVEAIKLYDFQCFIFHDVDLLPEDDRNLYTCPPMPRHMSAAIDKHKYRLLYTQIFGGVTAMTKEQFLKTNGYSNHYFGWGGEDDDMFRRILYSKMTVTRYPMTIARYKMLDHVKDKENPKRFRLLKESKERWQRDGLNSLKYQRLKLEFRKLYTWVFVDFSEKDVLIPENVTTPAQFVPNGDSNLMNDDQAVTKEAVYVGNNIKNAETTPVWTRQPYVENSATSILSTSMTKSQNEVTTVNNKLPAQPSYNHLR
;
A
#
# COMPACT_ATOMS: atom_id res chain seq x y z
N MET A 1 15.24 16.74 1.73
CA MET A 1 14.53 17.15 2.96
C MET A 1 13.06 17.33 2.63
N ILE A 2 12.16 17.09 3.59
CA ILE A 2 10.73 17.41 3.49
C ILE A 2 10.61 18.93 3.25
N THR A 3 9.99 19.33 2.14
CA THR A 3 9.72 20.71 1.74
C THR A 3 8.54 21.32 2.52
N GLY A 4 7.75 20.49 3.20
CA GLY A 4 6.77 20.92 4.20
C GLY A 4 5.42 21.31 3.62
N GLY A 5 5.07 20.81 2.42
CA GLY A 5 3.86 21.22 1.74
C GLY A 5 3.56 20.45 0.46
N LEU A 6 2.66 21.04 -0.33
CA LEU A 6 2.22 20.50 -1.60
C LEU A 6 3.35 20.58 -2.63
N TYR A 7 3.46 19.55 -3.45
CA TYR A 7 4.33 19.53 -4.61
C TYR A 7 3.58 18.99 -5.82
N GLU A 8 4.00 19.43 -7.01
CA GLU A 8 3.40 18.97 -8.26
C GLU A 8 3.88 17.56 -8.59
N ILE A 9 2.94 16.73 -9.04
CA ILE A 9 3.22 15.39 -9.54
C ILE A 9 3.81 15.49 -10.94
N ASP A 10 4.96 14.86 -11.14
CA ASP A 10 5.56 14.75 -12.46
C ASP A 10 4.79 13.71 -13.28
N THR A 11 4.17 14.16 -14.38
CA THR A 11 3.40 13.32 -15.29
C THR A 11 4.13 13.07 -16.63
N HIS A 12 5.37 13.52 -16.77
CA HIS A 12 6.18 13.17 -17.92
C HIS A 12 6.51 11.68 -17.87
N ILE A 13 6.23 10.94 -18.96
CA ILE A 13 6.49 9.50 -19.02
C ILE A 13 8.00 9.29 -19.24
N PRO A 14 8.74 8.74 -18.26
CA PRO A 14 10.18 8.59 -18.34
C PRO A 14 10.54 7.28 -19.06
N SER A 15 11.77 7.20 -19.55
CA SER A 15 12.45 5.94 -19.83
C SER A 15 12.89 5.24 -18.54
N TRP A 16 13.09 3.93 -18.60
CA TRP A 16 13.63 3.16 -17.46
C TRP A 16 15.00 3.69 -17.01
N SER A 17 15.87 4.01 -17.96
CA SER A 17 17.19 4.56 -17.70
C SER A 17 17.15 5.91 -16.98
N GLU A 18 16.19 6.77 -17.31
CA GLU A 18 16.03 8.07 -16.62
C GLU A 18 15.60 7.87 -15.16
N ILE A 19 14.66 6.96 -14.88
CA ILE A 19 14.24 6.68 -13.50
C ILE A 19 15.42 6.14 -12.69
N GLU A 20 16.20 5.21 -13.25
CA GLU A 20 17.38 4.63 -12.59
C GLU A 20 18.48 5.67 -12.34
N ALA A 21 18.78 6.51 -13.34
CA ALA A 21 19.78 7.56 -13.22
C ALA A 21 19.41 8.59 -12.14
N ASN A 22 18.13 9.00 -12.10
CA ASN A 22 17.61 9.94 -11.11
C ASN A 22 17.54 9.35 -9.70
N ASN A 23 17.65 8.02 -9.57
CA ASN A 23 17.60 7.30 -8.30
C ASN A 23 18.85 6.44 -8.09
N SER A 24 20.02 7.00 -8.40
CA SER A 24 21.32 6.30 -8.34
C SER A 24 21.65 5.72 -6.96
N ALA A 25 21.21 6.38 -5.88
CA ALA A 25 21.39 5.98 -4.49
C ALA A 25 20.63 4.70 -4.08
N LEU A 26 19.71 4.20 -4.91
CA LEU A 26 19.02 2.95 -4.64
C LEU A 26 19.97 1.75 -4.68
N GLN A 27 19.76 0.81 -3.77
CA GLN A 27 20.32 -0.54 -3.84
C GLN A 27 19.37 -1.46 -4.62
N LEU A 28 19.87 -2.60 -5.11
CA LEU A 28 19.04 -3.60 -5.78
C LEU A 28 17.85 -4.01 -4.90
N GLY A 29 16.71 -4.28 -5.56
CA GLY A 29 15.41 -4.51 -4.93
C GLY A 29 14.64 -3.23 -4.63
N GLY A 30 14.98 -2.10 -5.26
CA GLY A 30 14.35 -0.81 -4.96
C GLY A 30 14.54 -0.38 -3.51
N LYS A 31 15.69 -0.73 -2.94
CA LYS A 31 16.00 -0.54 -1.53
C LYS A 31 16.69 0.79 -1.31
N TYR A 32 16.35 1.47 -0.23
CA TYR A 32 17.02 2.69 0.18
C TYR A 32 17.15 2.73 1.70
N ARG A 33 18.27 3.28 2.17
CA ARG A 33 18.48 3.69 3.55
C ARG A 33 19.29 4.99 3.55
N PRO A 34 19.02 5.94 4.47
CA PRO A 34 19.84 7.14 4.58
C PRO A 34 21.29 6.80 4.88
N HIS A 35 22.23 7.55 4.29
CA HIS A 35 23.67 7.35 4.51
C HIS A 35 24.16 8.04 5.79
N ASP A 36 23.56 9.20 6.12
CA ASP A 36 24.05 10.07 7.19
C ASP A 36 23.32 9.87 8.53
N CYS A 37 22.35 8.95 8.58
CA CYS A 37 21.60 8.65 9.80
C CYS A 37 20.99 7.24 9.78
N THR A 38 20.61 6.75 10.97
CA THR A 38 19.83 5.52 11.09
C THR A 38 18.34 5.83 10.97
N ALA A 39 17.67 5.23 9.98
CA ALA A 39 16.23 5.39 9.82
C ALA A 39 15.46 4.80 11.02
N ARG A 40 14.43 5.52 11.47
CA ARG A 40 13.56 5.06 12.58
C ARG A 40 12.55 3.99 12.16
N ASN A 41 12.23 3.93 10.87
CA ASN A 41 11.16 3.08 10.35
C ASN A 41 11.71 2.22 9.21
N ARG A 42 11.46 0.91 9.31
CA ARG A 42 11.70 -0.07 8.23
C ARG A 42 10.38 -0.37 7.53
N VAL A 43 10.27 0.03 6.26
CA VAL A 43 8.99 0.11 5.55
C VAL A 43 8.99 -0.73 4.27
N ALA A 44 8.04 -1.65 4.14
CA ALA A 44 7.78 -2.35 2.89
C ALA A 44 6.63 -1.66 2.15
N ILE A 45 6.85 -1.24 0.91
CA ILE A 45 5.81 -0.71 0.03
C ILE A 45 5.34 -1.85 -0.86
N ILE A 46 4.11 -2.30 -0.66
CA ILE A 46 3.50 -3.42 -1.39
C ILE A 46 2.57 -2.89 -2.48
N VAL A 47 2.92 -3.17 -3.73
CA VAL A 47 2.22 -2.65 -4.92
C VAL A 47 1.64 -3.82 -5.71
N PRO A 48 0.32 -4.11 -5.61
CA PRO A 48 -0.32 -5.10 -6.46
C PRO A 48 -0.36 -4.60 -7.91
N TYR A 49 0.02 -5.45 -8.86
CA TYR A 49 0.28 -5.02 -10.23
C TYR A 49 -0.15 -6.06 -11.27
N ARG A 50 -0.60 -5.56 -12.43
CA ARG A 50 -0.74 -6.31 -13.69
C ARG A 50 -0.94 -5.33 -14.84
N ASP A 51 -0.12 -5.45 -15.89
CA ASP A 51 -0.31 -4.76 -17.19
C ASP A 51 -0.59 -3.25 -17.10
N ARG A 52 0.27 -2.52 -16.37
CA ARG A 52 0.18 -1.05 -16.21
C ARG A 52 1.54 -0.37 -16.26
N GLU A 53 2.34 -0.66 -17.29
CA GLU A 53 3.74 -0.24 -17.35
C GLU A 53 3.87 1.29 -17.26
N MET A 54 2.98 2.04 -17.92
CA MET A 54 2.96 3.50 -17.86
C MET A 54 2.74 4.01 -16.43
N HIS A 55 1.74 3.48 -15.71
CA HIS A 55 1.49 3.83 -14.31
C HIS A 55 2.67 3.47 -13.43
N MET A 56 3.29 2.30 -13.65
CA MET A 56 4.46 1.87 -12.90
C MET A 56 5.64 2.82 -13.08
N LYS A 57 5.91 3.29 -14.30
CA LYS A 57 6.98 4.27 -14.55
C LYS A 57 6.74 5.58 -13.82
N LEU A 58 5.54 6.14 -13.95
CA LEU A 58 5.14 7.37 -13.25
C LEU A 58 5.17 7.19 -11.73
N PHE A 59 4.75 6.04 -11.23
CA PHE A 59 4.82 5.68 -9.81
C PHE A 59 6.27 5.68 -9.31
N LEU A 60 7.16 4.94 -9.95
CA LEU A 60 8.56 4.82 -9.51
C LEU A 60 9.30 6.15 -9.59
N GLN A 61 9.07 6.94 -10.64
CA GLN A 61 9.64 8.29 -10.79
C GLN A 61 9.26 9.22 -9.64
N ASN A 62 7.99 9.20 -9.20
CA ASN A 62 7.51 10.11 -8.17
C ASN A 62 7.75 9.56 -6.75
N ILE A 63 7.56 8.26 -6.53
CA ILE A 63 7.55 7.67 -5.19
C ILE A 63 8.96 7.56 -4.61
N HIS A 64 9.98 7.24 -5.40
CA HIS A 64 11.34 7.07 -4.87
C HIS A 64 11.88 8.36 -4.26
N PRO A 65 11.89 9.51 -4.97
CA PRO A 65 12.31 10.78 -4.37
C PRO A 65 11.46 11.15 -3.15
N PHE A 66 10.15 10.89 -3.19
CA PHE A 66 9.25 11.15 -2.07
C PHE A 66 9.63 10.36 -0.81
N LEU A 67 9.85 9.04 -0.92
CA LEU A 67 10.25 8.19 0.20
C LEU A 67 11.65 8.52 0.71
N GLN A 68 12.59 8.83 -0.18
CA GLN A 68 13.96 9.23 0.18
C GLN A 68 13.98 10.52 1.00
N ARG A 69 13.15 11.52 0.65
CA ARG A 69 13.02 12.77 1.43
C ARG A 69 12.55 12.54 2.86
N GLN A 70 11.82 11.45 3.12
CA GLN A 70 11.33 11.05 4.44
C GLN A 70 12.36 10.24 5.25
N GLN A 71 13.55 9.99 4.71
CA GLN A 71 14.66 9.29 5.39
C GLN A 71 14.27 7.90 5.92
N LEU A 72 13.49 7.15 5.13
CA LEU A 72 13.05 5.80 5.47
C LEU A 72 14.11 4.75 5.10
N ASP A 73 14.15 3.65 5.85
CA ASP A 73 14.73 2.39 5.37
C ASP A 73 13.59 1.62 4.70
N TYR A 74 13.57 1.60 3.36
CA TYR A 74 12.44 1.06 2.62
C TYR A 74 12.84 0.15 1.47
N ALA A 75 11.88 -0.68 1.05
CA ALA A 75 11.93 -1.43 -0.20
C ALA A 75 10.56 -1.42 -0.88
N ILE A 76 10.56 -1.42 -2.21
CA ILE A 76 9.33 -1.54 -3.02
C ILE A 76 9.18 -2.98 -3.53
N PHE A 77 8.03 -3.58 -3.27
CA PHE A 77 7.63 -4.89 -3.75
C PHE A 77 6.53 -4.74 -4.79
N LEU A 78 6.88 -4.95 -6.05
CA LEU A 78 5.91 -5.02 -7.14
C LEU A 78 5.42 -6.47 -7.25
N VAL A 79 4.17 -6.71 -6.85
CA VAL A 79 3.58 -8.05 -6.83
C VAL A 79 2.72 -8.23 -8.06
N GLU A 80 3.27 -8.91 -9.06
CA GLU A 80 2.65 -9.07 -10.37
C GLU A 80 1.94 -10.41 -10.52
N LEU A 81 0.67 -10.35 -10.89
CA LEU A 81 -0.13 -11.53 -11.23
C LEU A 81 0.14 -11.96 -12.67
N ALA A 82 0.35 -13.27 -12.87
CA ALA A 82 0.43 -13.89 -14.19
C ALA A 82 -0.75 -13.49 -15.11
N PRO A 83 -0.52 -13.41 -16.43
CA PRO A 83 -1.55 -13.05 -17.40
C PRO A 83 -2.72 -14.07 -17.40
N ASP A 84 -3.83 -13.67 -18.03
CA ASP A 84 -5.03 -14.50 -18.21
C ASP A 84 -5.73 -15.00 -16.92
N LYS A 85 -5.39 -14.39 -15.77
CA LYS A 85 -6.08 -14.61 -14.49
C LYS A 85 -7.08 -13.50 -14.18
N MET A 86 -8.01 -13.72 -13.27
CA MET A 86 -8.84 -12.62 -12.74
C MET A 86 -8.05 -11.88 -11.65
N PHE A 87 -8.01 -10.55 -11.72
CA PHE A 87 -7.23 -9.75 -10.76
C PHE A 87 -7.82 -9.87 -9.36
N ASN A 88 -6.95 -10.00 -8.35
CA ASN A 88 -7.33 -10.00 -6.95
C ASN A 88 -6.33 -9.14 -6.17
N ARG A 89 -6.66 -7.85 -6.08
CA ARG A 89 -5.83 -6.81 -5.46
C ARG A 89 -5.46 -7.15 -4.02
N ALA A 90 -6.46 -7.52 -3.22
CA ALA A 90 -6.31 -7.87 -1.81
C ALA A 90 -5.37 -9.07 -1.59
N MET A 91 -5.50 -10.11 -2.42
CA MET A 91 -4.65 -11.28 -2.31
C MET A 91 -3.20 -10.97 -2.70
N LEU A 92 -2.97 -10.13 -3.72
CA LEU A 92 -1.62 -9.66 -4.07
C LEU A 92 -0.97 -8.84 -2.93
N MET A 93 -1.76 -8.07 -2.18
CA MET A 93 -1.27 -7.39 -0.97
C MET A 93 -0.85 -8.37 0.12
N ASN A 94 -1.64 -9.43 0.36
CA ASN A 94 -1.26 -10.52 1.27
C ASN A 94 0.05 -11.21 0.83
N ILE A 95 0.17 -11.52 -0.47
CA ILE A 95 1.37 -12.13 -1.06
C ILE A 95 2.59 -11.23 -0.85
N GLY A 96 2.47 -9.94 -1.14
CA GLY A 96 3.56 -8.99 -0.94
C GLY A 96 3.99 -8.90 0.52
N PHE A 97 3.05 -8.91 1.46
CA PHE A 97 3.37 -8.97 2.89
C PHE A 97 4.17 -10.23 3.25
N VAL A 98 3.70 -11.42 2.85
CA VAL A 98 4.36 -12.68 3.22
C VAL A 98 5.73 -12.85 2.54
N GLU A 99 5.91 -12.31 1.33
CA GLU A 99 7.22 -12.32 0.66
C GLU A 99 8.17 -11.30 1.29
N ALA A 100 7.69 -10.10 1.63
CA ALA A 100 8.53 -9.07 2.24
C ALA A 100 9.09 -9.48 3.61
N ILE A 101 8.28 -10.09 4.48
CA ILE A 101 8.73 -10.52 5.83
C ILE A 101 9.77 -11.64 5.80
N LYS A 102 9.93 -12.35 4.68
CA LYS A 102 10.99 -13.36 4.50
C LYS A 102 12.35 -12.73 4.23
N LEU A 103 12.38 -11.49 3.73
CA LEU A 103 13.60 -10.86 3.24
C LEU A 103 14.21 -9.87 4.23
N TYR A 104 13.38 -9.24 5.07
CA TYR A 104 13.84 -8.24 6.02
C TYR A 104 12.82 -8.02 7.15
N ASP A 105 13.29 -7.56 8.31
CA ASP A 105 12.44 -7.27 9.46
C ASP A 105 11.71 -5.93 9.31
N PHE A 106 10.82 -5.86 8.32
CA PHE A 106 9.95 -4.70 8.12
C PHE A 106 8.97 -4.55 9.28
N GLN A 107 8.83 -3.32 9.76
CA GLN A 107 7.94 -2.98 10.88
C GLN A 107 6.61 -2.41 10.37
N CYS A 108 6.65 -1.75 9.22
CA CYS A 108 5.53 -1.05 8.61
C CYS A 108 5.31 -1.52 7.17
N PHE A 109 4.05 -1.71 6.81
CA PHE A 109 3.62 -2.12 5.47
C PHE A 109 2.69 -1.04 4.91
N ILE A 110 3.07 -0.50 3.76
CA ILE A 110 2.24 0.42 2.99
C ILE A 110 1.68 -0.36 1.81
N PHE A 111 0.36 -0.53 1.76
CA PHE A 111 -0.31 -1.15 0.63
C PHE A 111 -0.77 -0.05 -0.32
N HIS A 112 -0.35 -0.12 -1.57
CA HIS A 112 -0.34 1.06 -2.43
C HIS A 112 -0.79 0.75 -3.86
N ASP A 113 -1.85 1.41 -4.30
CA ASP A 113 -2.25 1.35 -5.71
C ASP A 113 -1.22 2.06 -6.58
N VAL A 114 -0.84 1.44 -7.69
CA VAL A 114 0.21 1.95 -8.60
C VAL A 114 -0.19 3.28 -9.27
N ASP A 115 -1.47 3.63 -9.27
CA ASP A 115 -2.01 4.82 -9.92
C ASP A 115 -2.29 6.00 -8.97
N LEU A 116 -1.95 5.89 -7.68
CA LEU A 116 -2.14 6.96 -6.70
C LEU A 116 -0.82 7.61 -6.32
N LEU A 117 -0.63 8.88 -6.61
CA LEU A 117 0.62 9.59 -6.31
C LEU A 117 0.41 10.63 -5.20
N PRO A 118 1.16 10.57 -4.08
CA PRO A 118 0.98 11.53 -2.98
C PRO A 118 1.39 12.93 -3.43
N GLU A 119 0.64 13.96 -3.02
CA GLU A 119 0.90 15.36 -3.37
C GLU A 119 1.54 16.19 -2.25
N ASP A 120 1.69 15.62 -1.05
CA ASP A 120 2.17 16.35 0.14
C ASP A 120 3.15 15.48 0.93
N ASP A 121 4.35 16.00 1.19
CA ASP A 121 5.42 15.25 1.85
C ASP A 121 5.31 15.18 3.37
N ARG A 122 4.33 15.89 3.95
CA ARG A 122 3.91 15.70 5.34
C ARG A 122 3.05 14.46 5.52
N ASN A 123 2.60 13.83 4.43
CA ASN A 123 1.97 12.52 4.46
C ASN A 123 3.04 11.43 4.64
N LEU A 124 3.44 11.20 5.89
CA LEU A 124 4.56 10.30 6.20
C LEU A 124 4.18 8.83 5.96
N TYR A 125 4.97 8.13 5.14
CA TYR A 125 4.82 6.71 4.81
C TYR A 125 5.40 5.85 5.94
N THR A 126 4.78 5.98 7.10
CA THR A 126 5.10 5.29 8.35
C THR A 126 3.79 4.84 8.99
N CYS A 127 3.88 3.89 9.92
CA CYS A 127 2.72 3.26 10.54
C CYS A 127 2.49 3.85 11.94
N PRO A 128 1.34 4.48 12.21
CA PRO A 128 0.98 4.93 13.55
C PRO A 128 0.37 3.77 14.39
N PRO A 129 0.04 3.99 15.68
CA PRO A 129 -0.53 2.96 16.55
C PRO A 129 -1.84 2.33 16.08
N MET A 130 -2.57 2.97 15.16
CA MET A 130 -3.83 2.48 14.58
C MET A 130 -3.74 2.48 13.05
N PRO A 131 -4.27 1.49 12.32
CA PRO A 131 -4.23 1.45 10.86
C PRO A 131 -4.59 2.79 10.21
N ARG A 132 -3.81 3.22 9.21
CA ARG A 132 -3.99 4.54 8.58
C ARG A 132 -4.47 4.40 7.14
N HIS A 133 -5.53 5.14 6.82
CA HIS A 133 -5.91 5.41 5.44
C HIS A 133 -5.15 6.65 4.95
N MET A 134 -4.23 6.44 4.02
CA MET A 134 -3.29 7.48 3.56
C MET A 134 -3.93 8.34 2.47
N SER A 135 -4.60 7.72 1.49
CA SER A 135 -5.22 8.39 0.35
C SER A 135 -6.65 8.87 0.62
N ALA A 136 -6.81 9.69 1.66
CA ALA A 136 -8.13 10.15 2.09
C ALA A 136 -8.73 11.28 1.23
N ALA A 137 -7.90 12.03 0.50
CA ALA A 137 -8.31 13.13 -0.35
C ALA A 137 -7.74 12.94 -1.76
N ILE A 138 -8.51 12.30 -2.64
CA ILE A 138 -8.10 12.04 -4.03
C ILE A 138 -8.68 13.11 -4.96
N ASP A 139 -7.88 13.60 -5.92
CA ASP A 139 -8.26 14.62 -6.91
C ASP A 139 -9.54 14.30 -7.69
N LYS A 140 -9.70 13.04 -8.12
CA LYS A 140 -10.89 12.50 -8.79
C LYS A 140 -12.17 12.63 -7.96
N HIS A 141 -12.03 12.72 -6.64
CA HIS A 141 -13.11 12.95 -5.69
C HIS A 141 -13.11 14.38 -5.14
N LYS A 142 -12.49 15.32 -5.87
CA LYS A 142 -12.38 16.74 -5.51
C LYS A 142 -11.74 16.93 -4.12
N TYR A 143 -10.77 16.07 -3.78
CA TYR A 143 -10.08 16.06 -2.49
C TYR A 143 -11.01 15.90 -1.28
N ARG A 144 -12.14 15.20 -1.48
CA ARG A 144 -13.08 14.84 -0.41
C ARG A 144 -13.02 13.34 -0.16
N LEU A 145 -13.19 12.97 1.11
CA LEU A 145 -13.35 11.58 1.50
C LEU A 145 -14.62 11.01 0.86
N LEU A 146 -14.49 9.90 0.13
CA LEU A 146 -15.59 9.33 -0.65
C LEU A 146 -16.75 8.86 0.25
N TYR A 147 -16.43 8.13 1.33
CA TYR A 147 -17.32 7.77 2.42
C TYR A 147 -16.49 7.38 3.65
N THR A 148 -17.08 7.34 4.85
CA THR A 148 -16.32 7.25 6.11
C THR A 148 -15.62 5.90 6.32
N GLN A 149 -16.18 4.82 5.77
CA GLN A 149 -15.67 3.45 5.88
C GLN A 149 -14.57 3.10 4.87
N ILE A 150 -14.26 3.98 3.91
CA ILE A 150 -13.28 3.65 2.87
C ILE A 150 -11.88 3.40 3.46
N PHE A 151 -11.27 2.28 3.08
CA PHE A 151 -9.90 1.90 3.44
C PHE A 151 -9.15 1.35 2.20
N GLY A 152 -9.41 1.95 1.04
CA GLY A 152 -8.82 1.61 -0.25
C GLY A 152 -7.68 2.56 -0.65
N GLY A 153 -7.19 2.43 -1.88
CA GLY A 153 -6.12 3.28 -2.39
C GLY A 153 -4.76 2.98 -1.76
N VAL A 154 -4.33 3.86 -0.85
CA VAL A 154 -3.08 3.73 -0.10
C VAL A 154 -3.37 3.63 1.39
N THR A 155 -2.83 2.60 2.04
CA THR A 155 -3.04 2.34 3.48
C THR A 155 -1.74 1.93 4.16
N ALA A 156 -1.65 2.15 5.47
CA ALA A 156 -0.49 1.80 6.28
C ALA A 156 -0.90 0.96 7.49
N MET A 157 -0.22 -0.17 7.70
CA MET A 157 -0.42 -1.05 8.84
C MET A 157 0.93 -1.58 9.35
N THR A 158 1.11 -1.63 10.67
CA THR A 158 2.27 -2.34 11.24
C THR A 158 2.16 -3.83 10.95
N LYS A 159 3.30 -4.53 11.06
CA LYS A 159 3.33 -6.00 11.00
C LYS A 159 2.27 -6.63 11.92
N GLU A 160 2.22 -6.17 13.17
CA GLU A 160 1.28 -6.67 14.18
C GLU A 160 -0.17 -6.37 13.81
N GLN A 161 -0.48 -5.14 13.39
CA GLN A 161 -1.84 -4.76 12.98
C GLN A 161 -2.33 -5.64 11.82
N PHE A 162 -1.49 -5.89 10.83
CA PHE A 162 -1.85 -6.68 9.66
C PHE A 162 -2.04 -8.17 9.99
N LEU A 163 -1.19 -8.72 10.86
CA LEU A 163 -1.36 -10.08 11.38
C LEU A 163 -2.65 -10.20 12.20
N LYS A 164 -2.95 -9.20 13.04
CA LYS A 164 -4.14 -9.18 13.89
C LYS A 164 -5.45 -9.20 13.10
N THR A 165 -5.47 -8.60 11.91
CA THR A 165 -6.62 -8.64 10.99
C THR A 165 -6.69 -9.90 10.12
N ASN A 166 -5.74 -10.84 10.27
CA ASN A 166 -5.54 -11.95 9.34
C ASN A 166 -5.33 -11.47 7.88
N GLY A 167 -4.70 -10.31 7.69
CA GLY A 167 -4.56 -9.66 6.37
C GLY A 167 -5.88 -9.38 5.65
N TYR A 168 -5.81 -9.14 4.34
CA TYR A 168 -6.96 -8.93 3.48
C TYR A 168 -7.71 -10.24 3.17
N SER A 169 -8.96 -10.15 2.71
CA SER A 169 -9.72 -11.28 2.15
C SER A 169 -9.12 -11.77 0.83
N ASN A 170 -8.95 -13.08 0.67
CA ASN A 170 -8.50 -13.68 -0.59
C ASN A 170 -9.66 -13.89 -1.59
N HIS A 171 -10.91 -13.59 -1.23
CA HIS A 171 -12.09 -13.97 -2.02
C HIS A 171 -12.55 -12.91 -3.03
N TYR A 172 -11.93 -11.73 -3.06
CA TYR A 172 -12.33 -10.62 -3.93
C TYR A 172 -11.66 -10.67 -5.30
N PHE A 173 -12.14 -11.56 -6.16
CA PHE A 173 -11.74 -11.60 -7.56
C PHE A 173 -12.58 -10.62 -8.40
N GLY A 174 -11.91 -9.66 -9.04
CA GLY A 174 -12.52 -8.51 -9.70
C GLY A 174 -12.65 -7.29 -8.77
N TRP A 175 -13.14 -6.18 -9.31
CA TRP A 175 -13.15 -4.90 -8.59
C TRP A 175 -14.22 -4.80 -7.50
N GLY A 176 -13.81 -4.33 -6.32
CA GLY A 176 -14.65 -3.71 -5.31
C GLY A 176 -14.97 -4.57 -4.08
N GLY A 177 -14.98 -3.90 -2.91
CA GLY A 177 -15.46 -4.40 -1.62
C GLY A 177 -14.40 -5.04 -0.74
N GLU A 178 -13.18 -5.25 -1.25
CA GLU A 178 -12.07 -5.83 -0.49
C GLU A 178 -11.49 -4.85 0.53
N ASP A 179 -11.53 -3.56 0.21
CA ASP A 179 -11.14 -2.45 1.07
C ASP A 179 -12.17 -2.22 2.20
N ASP A 180 -13.46 -2.30 1.89
CA ASP A 180 -14.54 -2.29 2.87
C ASP A 180 -14.47 -3.51 3.82
N ASP A 181 -14.11 -4.69 3.31
CA ASP A 181 -13.88 -5.88 4.12
C ASP A 181 -12.72 -5.66 5.10
N MET A 182 -11.58 -5.11 4.63
CA MET A 182 -10.47 -4.76 5.50
C MET A 182 -10.85 -3.72 6.56
N PHE A 183 -11.62 -2.69 6.21
CA PHE A 183 -12.15 -1.74 7.19
C PHE A 183 -12.92 -2.46 8.30
N ARG A 184 -13.79 -3.41 7.94
CA ARG A 184 -14.52 -4.23 8.92
C ARG A 184 -13.59 -5.09 9.77
N ARG A 185 -12.56 -5.72 9.18
CA ARG A 185 -11.56 -6.50 9.93
C ARG A 185 -10.81 -5.68 10.97
N ILE A 186 -10.47 -4.44 10.64
CA ILE A 186 -9.86 -3.49 11.58
C ILE A 186 -10.78 -3.28 12.80
N LEU A 187 -12.08 -3.06 12.57
CA LEU A 187 -13.05 -2.92 13.65
C LEU A 187 -13.25 -4.20 14.46
N TYR A 188 -13.33 -5.37 13.79
CA TYR A 188 -13.44 -6.68 14.46
C TYR A 188 -12.24 -6.94 15.37
N SER A 189 -11.06 -6.46 14.96
CA SER A 189 -9.79 -6.55 15.68
C SER A 189 -9.62 -5.49 16.78
N LYS A 190 -10.68 -4.75 17.11
CA LYS A 190 -10.72 -3.69 18.14
C LYS A 190 -9.75 -2.55 17.86
N MET A 191 -9.51 -2.26 16.59
CA MET A 191 -8.72 -1.11 16.14
C MET A 191 -9.64 -0.10 15.43
N THR A 192 -9.14 1.10 15.21
CA THR A 192 -9.83 2.15 14.44
C THR A 192 -8.97 2.62 13.27
N VAL A 193 -9.59 3.27 12.29
CA VAL A 193 -8.87 3.88 11.17
C VAL A 193 -8.51 5.32 11.50
N THR A 194 -7.25 5.67 11.30
CA THR A 194 -6.76 7.05 11.38
C THR A 194 -6.50 7.62 9.98
N ARG A 195 -6.57 8.94 9.86
CA ARG A 195 -6.31 9.68 8.61
C ARG A 195 -5.53 10.94 8.96
N TYR A 196 -4.66 11.37 8.05
CA TYR A 196 -4.15 12.74 8.09
C TYR A 196 -5.29 13.73 7.79
N PRO A 197 -5.13 15.02 8.16
CA PRO A 197 -6.00 16.08 7.64
C PRO A 197 -6.11 16.00 6.11
N MET A 198 -7.27 16.30 5.54
CA MET A 198 -7.50 16.22 4.08
C MET A 198 -6.57 17.13 3.28
N THR A 199 -5.99 18.16 3.92
CA THR A 199 -4.98 19.05 3.33
C THR A 199 -3.61 18.37 3.14
N ILE A 200 -3.33 17.29 3.87
CA ILE A 200 -2.08 16.51 3.81
C ILE A 200 -2.32 15.16 3.11
N ALA A 201 -3.49 14.53 3.31
CA ALA A 201 -3.83 13.22 2.76
C ALA A 201 -4.15 13.23 1.25
N ARG A 202 -3.50 14.13 0.49
CA ARG A 202 -3.82 14.45 -0.89
C ARG A 202 -3.08 13.55 -1.87
N TYR A 203 -3.82 13.05 -2.86
CA TYR A 203 -3.30 12.19 -3.91
C TYR A 203 -3.87 12.57 -5.27
N LYS A 204 -3.02 12.46 -6.29
CA LYS A 204 -3.41 12.46 -7.69
C LYS A 204 -3.67 11.02 -8.14
N MET A 205 -4.84 10.76 -8.72
CA MET A 205 -5.14 9.48 -9.36
C MET A 205 -4.84 9.56 -10.85
N LEU A 206 -3.93 8.71 -11.32
CA LEU A 206 -3.66 8.54 -12.74
C LEU A 206 -4.86 7.83 -13.41
N ASP A 207 -5.25 8.33 -14.58
CA ASP A 207 -6.37 7.79 -15.33
C ASP A 207 -6.14 6.35 -15.77
N HIS A 208 -7.19 5.53 -15.67
CA HIS A 208 -7.17 4.13 -16.04
C HIS A 208 -8.57 3.60 -16.35
N VAL A 209 -8.63 2.54 -17.15
CA VAL A 209 -9.86 1.79 -17.37
C VAL A 209 -10.16 0.98 -16.11
N LYS A 210 -11.40 1.05 -15.63
CA LYS A 210 -11.84 0.26 -14.47
C LYS A 210 -11.90 -1.22 -14.81
N ASP A 211 -11.45 -2.05 -13.89
CA ASP A 211 -11.61 -3.50 -13.98
C ASP A 211 -13.09 -3.91 -13.89
N LYS A 212 -13.37 -5.13 -14.37
CA LYS A 212 -14.69 -5.75 -14.24
C LYS A 212 -15.05 -5.88 -12.76
N GLU A 213 -16.24 -5.38 -12.40
CA GLU A 213 -16.72 -5.46 -11.03
C GLU A 213 -16.90 -6.90 -10.57
N ASN A 214 -16.57 -7.16 -9.31
CA ASN A 214 -16.89 -8.43 -8.68
C ASN A 214 -18.41 -8.51 -8.42
N PRO A 215 -19.16 -9.43 -9.05
CA PRO A 215 -20.61 -9.55 -8.85
C PRO A 215 -20.96 -10.07 -7.45
N LYS A 216 -20.01 -10.71 -6.75
CA LYS A 216 -20.19 -11.31 -5.42
C LYS A 216 -19.86 -10.33 -4.28
N ARG A 217 -19.36 -9.11 -4.57
CA ARG A 217 -18.80 -8.18 -3.56
C ARG A 217 -19.72 -7.88 -2.38
N PHE A 218 -21.01 -7.63 -2.63
CA PHE A 218 -21.96 -7.30 -1.57
C PHE A 218 -22.26 -8.51 -0.67
N ARG A 219 -22.35 -9.71 -1.26
CA ARG A 219 -22.51 -10.96 -0.52
C ARG A 219 -21.26 -11.24 0.34
N LEU A 220 -20.08 -11.16 -0.27
CA LEU A 220 -18.79 -11.34 0.45
C LEU A 220 -18.66 -10.39 1.62
N LEU A 221 -19.05 -9.12 1.43
CA LEU A 221 -19.00 -8.11 2.46
C LEU A 221 -20.00 -8.41 3.59
N LYS A 222 -21.23 -8.83 3.26
CA LYS A 222 -22.23 -9.28 4.25
C LYS A 222 -21.70 -10.42 5.12
N GLU A 223 -20.98 -11.37 4.53
CA GLU A 223 -20.40 -12.54 5.19
C GLU A 223 -19.01 -12.29 5.83
N SER A 224 -18.50 -11.06 5.78
CA SER A 224 -17.14 -10.74 6.25
C SER A 224 -16.91 -11.11 7.72
N LYS A 225 -17.92 -10.94 8.58
CA LYS A 225 -17.83 -11.21 10.03
C LYS A 225 -17.61 -12.69 10.33
N GLU A 226 -18.19 -13.58 9.53
CA GLU A 226 -18.09 -15.03 9.67
C GLU A 226 -16.87 -15.60 8.92
N ARG A 227 -16.32 -14.86 7.95
CA ARG A 227 -15.20 -15.32 7.11
C ARG A 227 -13.83 -14.86 7.58
N TRP A 228 -13.69 -13.67 8.17
CA TRP A 228 -12.36 -13.04 8.31
C TRP A 228 -11.30 -13.85 9.07
N GLN A 229 -11.70 -14.72 10.00
CA GLN A 229 -10.76 -15.58 10.74
C GLN A 229 -10.30 -16.81 9.97
N ARG A 230 -10.98 -17.19 8.88
CA ARG A 230 -10.69 -18.36 8.04
C ARG A 230 -10.32 -18.01 6.60
N ASP A 231 -10.49 -16.75 6.23
CA ASP A 231 -10.15 -16.20 4.93
C ASP A 231 -9.17 -15.04 5.12
N GLY A 232 -7.91 -15.25 4.74
CA GLY A 232 -6.88 -14.23 4.84
C GLY A 232 -5.48 -14.83 4.74
N LEU A 233 -4.54 -14.35 5.56
CA LEU A 233 -3.17 -14.87 5.57
C LEU A 233 -3.10 -16.37 5.83
N ASN A 234 -3.94 -16.89 6.71
CA ASN A 234 -4.00 -18.30 7.06
C ASN A 234 -4.61 -19.23 5.99
N SER A 235 -5.20 -18.66 4.94
CA SER A 235 -5.76 -19.42 3.81
C SER A 235 -5.14 -19.03 2.48
N LEU A 236 -4.03 -18.29 2.51
CA LEU A 236 -3.36 -17.76 1.33
C LEU A 236 -2.73 -18.90 0.52
N LYS A 237 -3.17 -19.06 -0.74
CA LYS A 237 -2.70 -20.10 -1.67
C LYS A 237 -2.21 -19.48 -2.98
N TYR A 238 -0.92 -19.57 -3.27
CA TYR A 238 -0.34 -19.05 -4.52
C TYR A 238 0.94 -19.80 -4.87
N GLN A 239 1.35 -19.68 -6.13
CA GLN A 239 2.66 -20.09 -6.60
C GLN A 239 3.54 -18.87 -6.85
N ARG A 240 4.75 -18.85 -6.28
CA ARG A 240 5.77 -17.86 -6.66
C ARG A 240 6.52 -18.37 -7.88
N LEU A 241 6.34 -17.68 -9.01
CA LEU A 241 7.00 -18.03 -10.27
C LEU A 241 8.41 -17.45 -10.33
N LYS A 242 8.59 -16.19 -9.91
CA LYS A 242 9.90 -15.51 -9.87
C LYS A 242 10.01 -14.54 -8.69
N LEU A 243 11.25 -14.33 -8.26
CA LEU A 243 11.66 -13.28 -7.33
C LEU A 243 12.94 -12.64 -7.87
N GLU A 244 12.87 -11.38 -8.32
CA GLU A 244 14.01 -10.66 -8.90
C GLU A 244 14.25 -9.33 -8.17
N PHE A 245 15.50 -9.06 -7.82
CA PHE A 245 15.92 -7.79 -7.22
C PHE A 245 16.35 -6.80 -8.30
N ARG A 246 15.38 -6.08 -8.89
CA ARG A 246 15.65 -5.06 -9.92
C ARG A 246 16.11 -3.75 -9.26
N LYS A 247 16.73 -2.85 -10.03
CA LYS A 247 17.28 -1.59 -9.48
C LYS A 247 16.22 -0.77 -8.73
N LEU A 248 15.01 -0.66 -9.28
CA LEU A 248 13.93 0.19 -8.75
C LEU A 248 12.93 -0.53 -7.83
N TYR A 249 12.86 -1.87 -7.87
CA TYR A 249 11.92 -2.64 -7.06
C TYR A 249 12.33 -4.11 -6.95
N THR A 250 11.83 -4.80 -5.94
CA THR A 250 11.78 -6.26 -5.91
C THR A 250 10.54 -6.72 -6.67
N TRP A 251 10.75 -7.48 -7.73
CA TRP A 251 9.68 -8.08 -8.53
C TRP A 251 9.29 -9.44 -7.97
N VAL A 252 8.03 -9.58 -7.60
CA VAL A 252 7.44 -10.81 -7.11
C VAL A 252 6.39 -11.25 -8.13
N PHE A 253 6.76 -12.20 -9.00
CA PHE A 253 5.87 -12.71 -10.04
C PHE A 253 5.17 -13.97 -9.55
N VAL A 254 3.84 -13.97 -9.55
CA VAL A 254 3.02 -15.03 -8.93
C VAL A 254 1.89 -15.53 -9.82
N ASP A 255 1.44 -16.75 -9.57
CA ASP A 255 0.27 -17.34 -10.19
C ASP A 255 -0.71 -17.87 -9.12
N PHE A 256 -1.99 -17.61 -9.36
CA PHE A 256 -3.13 -18.22 -8.68
C PHE A 256 -4.38 -18.04 -9.54
N SER A 257 -5.39 -18.90 -9.34
CA SER A 257 -6.70 -18.77 -9.99
C SER A 257 -7.83 -18.77 -8.97
N GLU A 258 -8.99 -18.21 -9.34
CA GLU A 258 -10.19 -18.25 -8.50
C GLU A 258 -10.55 -19.68 -8.12
N LYS A 259 -10.37 -20.64 -9.04
CA LYS A 259 -10.67 -22.05 -8.79
C LYS A 259 -9.80 -22.61 -7.67
N ASP A 260 -8.50 -22.36 -7.69
CA ASP A 260 -7.54 -22.91 -6.72
C ASP A 260 -7.71 -22.30 -5.31
N VAL A 261 -8.11 -21.04 -5.26
CA VAL A 261 -8.29 -20.29 -4.01
C VAL A 261 -9.64 -20.63 -3.36
N LEU A 262 -10.71 -20.75 -4.15
CA LEU A 262 -12.08 -20.92 -3.64
C LEU A 262 -12.53 -22.39 -3.53
N ILE A 263 -11.63 -23.38 -3.66
CA ILE A 263 -11.98 -24.81 -3.52
C ILE A 263 -12.62 -25.05 -2.14
N PRO A 264 -13.85 -25.60 -2.06
CA PRO A 264 -14.44 -26.05 -0.80
C PRO A 264 -13.56 -27.13 -0.16
N GLU A 265 -13.31 -27.05 1.15
CA GLU A 265 -12.50 -28.04 1.91
C GLU A 265 -12.97 -29.51 1.79
N ASN A 266 -14.14 -29.76 1.19
CA ASN A 266 -14.75 -31.09 1.04
C ASN A 266 -14.40 -31.84 -0.25
N VAL A 267 -13.38 -31.42 -1.01
CA VAL A 267 -12.84 -32.22 -2.12
C VAL A 267 -11.45 -32.74 -1.76
N THR A 268 -11.39 -33.63 -0.75
CA THR A 268 -10.28 -34.59 -0.65
C THR A 268 -10.43 -35.59 -1.78
N THR A 269 -9.67 -35.43 -2.86
CA THR A 269 -9.34 -36.55 -3.75
C THR A 269 -8.45 -37.54 -2.97
N PRO A 270 -8.69 -38.85 -3.03
CA PRO A 270 -7.83 -39.81 -2.35
C PRO A 270 -6.44 -39.77 -2.99
N ALA A 271 -5.43 -39.51 -2.17
CA ALA A 271 -4.05 -39.77 -2.54
C ALA A 271 -3.89 -41.27 -2.81
N GLN A 272 -3.71 -41.63 -4.08
CA GLN A 272 -3.01 -42.86 -4.45
C GLN A 272 -1.64 -42.46 -4.98
N PHE A 273 -0.66 -42.42 -4.07
CA PHE A 273 0.73 -42.61 -4.44
C PHE A 273 1.27 -43.75 -3.58
N VAL A 274 1.39 -44.90 -4.22
CA VAL A 274 2.11 -46.07 -3.71
C VAL A 274 3.60 -45.80 -3.88
N PRO A 275 4.44 -45.90 -2.83
CA PRO A 275 5.88 -45.81 -3.00
C PRO A 275 6.40 -47.15 -3.49
N ASN A 276 7.06 -47.17 -4.66
CA ASN A 276 7.92 -48.28 -5.05
C ASN A 276 9.35 -47.77 -5.23
N GLY A 277 10.26 -48.59 -4.73
CA GLY A 277 11.68 -48.31 -4.50
C GLY A 277 12.54 -48.09 -5.74
N ASP A 278 13.63 -47.37 -5.48
CA ASP A 278 14.98 -47.41 -6.05
C ASP A 278 15.22 -47.97 -7.47
N SER A 279 15.79 -47.11 -8.33
CA SER A 279 17.15 -47.33 -8.88
C SER A 279 17.68 -46.10 -9.63
N ASN A 280 18.99 -45.92 -9.57
CA ASN A 280 19.84 -44.84 -10.08
C ASN A 280 19.58 -44.41 -11.54
N LEU A 281 19.86 -43.13 -11.84
CA LEU A 281 20.89 -42.68 -12.81
C LEU A 281 20.99 -41.13 -12.85
N MET A 282 22.23 -40.66 -12.96
CA MET A 282 22.64 -39.25 -13.06
C MET A 282 22.18 -38.59 -14.38
N ASN A 283 21.82 -37.30 -14.33
CA ASN A 283 22.44 -36.24 -15.15
C ASN A 283 21.85 -34.85 -14.81
N ASP A 284 22.74 -33.85 -14.90
CA ASP A 284 22.49 -32.41 -14.77
C ASP A 284 21.33 -31.91 -15.66
N ASP A 285 20.48 -31.05 -15.11
CA ASP A 285 20.08 -29.79 -15.75
C ASP A 285 19.18 -28.93 -14.82
N GLN A 286 19.28 -27.63 -15.01
CA GLN A 286 18.72 -26.52 -14.22
C GLN A 286 17.31 -26.77 -13.64
N ALA A 287 17.23 -26.98 -12.33
CA ALA A 287 15.97 -27.02 -11.59
C ALA A 287 15.62 -25.63 -11.04
N VAL A 288 14.74 -24.90 -11.74
CA VAL A 288 13.93 -23.85 -11.11
C VAL A 288 12.99 -24.55 -10.12
N THR A 289 13.29 -24.46 -8.83
CA THR A 289 12.45 -25.02 -7.77
C THR A 289 11.13 -24.25 -7.70
N LYS A 290 10.06 -24.87 -8.24
CA LYS A 290 8.66 -24.44 -8.07
C LYS A 290 8.23 -24.73 -6.63
N GLU A 291 8.33 -23.74 -5.74
CA GLU A 291 7.75 -23.85 -4.40
C GLU A 291 6.31 -23.33 -4.42
N ALA A 292 5.34 -24.22 -4.19
CA ALA A 292 4.00 -23.82 -3.77
C ALA A 292 4.08 -23.35 -2.31
N VAL A 293 3.78 -22.08 -2.05
CA VAL A 293 3.81 -21.54 -0.68
C VAL A 293 2.43 -21.77 -0.07
N TYR A 294 2.33 -22.76 0.82
CA TYR A 294 1.17 -22.96 1.67
C TYR A 294 1.47 -22.34 3.04
N VAL A 295 0.81 -21.22 3.38
CA VAL A 295 0.95 -20.61 4.71
C VAL A 295 0.02 -21.33 5.68
N GLY A 296 0.41 -22.55 6.09
CA GLY A 296 -0.25 -23.30 7.15
C GLY A 296 0.15 -22.77 8.53
N ASN A 297 -0.84 -22.59 9.42
CA ASN A 297 -0.73 -22.07 10.79
C ASN A 297 0.57 -22.47 11.53
N ASN A 298 1.56 -21.58 11.53
CA ASN A 298 2.69 -21.60 12.47
C ASN A 298 3.33 -20.21 12.55
N ILE A 299 2.54 -19.20 12.93
CA ILE A 299 3.08 -17.96 13.49
C ILE A 299 3.03 -18.15 15.00
N LYS A 300 4.11 -18.70 15.58
CA LYS A 300 4.24 -18.84 17.04
C LYS A 300 4.43 -17.45 17.64
N ASN A 301 3.55 -17.11 18.60
CA ASN A 301 3.70 -15.95 19.46
C ASN A 301 5.00 -16.09 20.27
N ALA A 302 5.95 -15.19 20.04
CA ALA A 302 7.09 -15.03 20.93
C ALA A 302 6.72 -13.97 21.98
N GLU A 303 6.24 -14.42 23.14
CA GLU A 303 6.17 -13.60 24.34
C GLU A 303 7.58 -13.41 24.90
N THR A 304 8.05 -12.17 24.94
CA THR A 304 9.14 -11.77 25.84
C THR A 304 8.71 -10.49 26.55
N THR A 305 8.41 -10.61 27.84
CA THR A 305 8.15 -9.51 28.76
C THR A 305 9.48 -8.91 29.24
N PRO A 306 9.63 -7.58 29.23
CA PRO A 306 10.56 -6.92 30.14
C PRO A 306 9.78 -6.31 31.32
N VAL A 307 10.19 -6.72 32.51
CA VAL A 307 9.80 -6.13 33.79
C VAL A 307 10.29 -4.68 33.83
N TRP A 308 9.37 -3.71 33.93
CA TRP A 308 9.71 -2.32 34.25
C TRP A 308 9.29 -2.01 35.69
N THR A 309 10.30 -1.82 36.54
CA THR A 309 10.17 -1.29 37.90
C THR A 309 9.72 0.16 37.86
N ARG A 310 8.65 0.48 38.60
CA ARG A 310 8.14 1.84 38.83
C ARG A 310 9.13 2.66 39.65
N GLN A 311 9.38 3.90 39.25
CA GLN A 311 9.70 5.00 40.17
C GLN A 311 8.87 6.25 39.81
N PRO A 312 8.57 7.12 40.81
CA PRO A 312 7.41 7.99 40.77
C PRO A 312 7.67 9.35 40.11
N TYR A 313 6.57 9.87 39.57
CA TYR A 313 6.34 11.21 39.07
C TYR A 313 6.61 12.26 40.18
N VAL A 314 7.34 13.33 39.84
CA VAL A 314 7.42 14.55 40.65
C VAL A 314 6.75 15.67 39.86
N GLU A 315 5.64 16.17 40.38
CA GLU A 315 4.99 17.41 39.95
C GLU A 315 5.86 18.61 40.31
N ASN A 316 5.95 19.59 39.40
CA ASN A 316 6.16 20.97 39.78
C ASN A 316 5.37 21.89 38.85
N SER A 317 4.32 22.46 39.42
CA SER A 317 3.59 23.63 38.96
C SER A 317 4.41 24.91 39.20
N ALA A 318 4.46 25.82 38.22
CA ALA A 318 4.43 27.25 38.48
C ALA A 318 4.15 28.06 37.19
N THR A 319 3.16 28.93 37.34
CA THR A 319 2.59 29.98 36.49
C THR A 319 3.48 31.22 36.29
N SER A 320 3.40 31.86 35.11
CA SER A 320 3.23 33.33 34.90
C SER A 320 2.99 33.59 33.40
N ILE A 321 1.80 34.02 32.95
CA ILE A 321 1.35 35.42 32.78
C ILE A 321 2.39 36.31 32.08
N LEU A 322 2.12 36.68 30.83
CA LEU A 322 2.18 38.06 30.35
C LEU A 322 1.39 38.22 29.04
N SER A 323 0.35 39.03 29.15
CA SER A 323 -0.47 39.60 28.09
C SER A 323 0.24 40.77 27.40
N THR A 324 0.14 40.89 26.08
CA THR A 324 0.04 42.22 25.44
C THR A 324 -0.73 42.13 24.12
N SER A 325 -1.70 43.02 24.00
CA SER A 325 -2.62 43.20 22.88
C SER A 325 -2.31 44.50 22.12
N MET A 326 -2.85 44.58 20.89
CA MET A 326 -3.04 45.76 20.02
C MET A 326 -1.83 46.15 19.17
N THR A 327 -1.94 46.55 17.90
CA THR A 327 -2.97 47.37 17.22
C THR A 327 -3.13 47.03 15.73
N LYS A 328 -4.37 47.20 15.24
CA LYS A 328 -4.75 47.37 13.83
C LYS A 328 -4.21 48.71 13.28
N SER A 329 -3.84 48.74 11.99
CA SER A 329 -3.92 49.94 11.17
C SER A 329 -4.53 49.61 9.80
N GLN A 330 -5.67 50.22 9.53
CA GLN A 330 -6.32 50.32 8.22
C GLN A 330 -5.54 51.30 7.34
N ASN A 331 -5.58 51.09 6.03
CA ASN A 331 -5.53 52.17 5.03
C ASN A 331 -6.34 51.73 3.79
N GLU A 332 -7.52 52.34 3.66
CA GLU A 332 -8.24 52.67 2.42
C GLU A 332 -7.46 53.79 1.68
N VAL A 333 -7.57 54.15 0.40
CA VAL A 333 -8.39 53.82 -0.79
C VAL A 333 -7.70 54.55 -1.95
N THR A 334 -7.73 54.02 -3.18
CA THR A 334 -8.12 54.81 -4.39
C THR A 334 -8.32 53.92 -5.62
N THR A 335 -9.55 53.95 -6.09
CA THR A 335 -10.10 53.42 -7.35
C THR A 335 -9.66 54.25 -8.55
N VAL A 336 -9.36 53.61 -9.68
CA VAL A 336 -9.56 54.20 -11.02
C VAL A 336 -10.29 53.19 -11.90
N ASN A 337 -11.48 53.60 -12.33
CA ASN A 337 -12.33 52.96 -13.33
C ASN A 337 -11.70 53.08 -14.72
N ASN A 338 -11.85 52.06 -15.57
CA ASN A 338 -12.09 52.28 -16.99
C ASN A 338 -12.98 51.18 -17.58
N LYS A 339 -14.08 51.63 -18.20
CA LYS A 339 -15.10 50.85 -18.90
C LYS A 339 -14.62 50.51 -20.33
N LEU A 340 -14.76 49.23 -20.70
CA LEU A 340 -15.42 48.64 -21.90
C LEU A 340 -15.42 49.40 -23.24
N PRO A 341 -15.32 48.67 -24.38
CA PRO A 341 -16.55 48.15 -25.00
C PRO A 341 -16.46 46.72 -25.58
N ALA A 342 -17.61 46.26 -26.06
CA ALA A 342 -18.04 44.91 -26.34
C ALA A 342 -17.66 44.34 -27.73
N GLN A 343 -17.54 43.01 -27.78
CA GLN A 343 -17.98 41.98 -28.77
C GLN A 343 -18.25 42.39 -30.24
N PRO A 344 -17.98 41.48 -31.20
CA PRO A 344 -19.08 40.61 -31.62
C PRO A 344 -18.74 39.11 -31.80
N SER A 345 -19.81 38.34 -31.60
CA SER A 345 -20.06 36.94 -31.91
C SER A 345 -19.78 36.53 -33.36
N TYR A 346 -19.35 35.27 -33.58
CA TYR A 346 -19.66 34.53 -34.80
C TYR A 346 -20.07 33.08 -34.50
N ASN A 347 -21.20 32.70 -35.10
CA ASN A 347 -21.85 31.39 -35.07
C ASN A 347 -21.35 30.48 -36.21
N HIS A 348 -21.27 29.18 -35.88
CA HIS A 348 -21.63 27.97 -36.64
C HIS A 348 -21.04 27.58 -38.02
N LEU A 349 -21.06 26.24 -38.20
CA LEU A 349 -20.90 25.36 -39.38
C LEU A 349 -19.49 24.73 -39.47
N ARG A 350 -19.28 23.41 -39.47
CA ARG A 350 -20.13 22.23 -39.75
C ARG A 350 -19.59 21.02 -39.01
#